data_AF-A0A9J2PU97-F1
#
_entry.id   AF-A0A9J2PU97-F1
#
_cell.length_a   1.000
_cell.length_b   1.000
_cell.length_c   1.000
_cell.angle_alpha   90.00
_cell.angle_beta   90.00
_cell.angle_gamma   90.00
#
_symmetry.space_group_name_H-M   'P 1'
#
loop_
_entity.id
_entity.type
_entity.pdbx_description
1 polymer ?
#
loop_
_entity_poly.entity_id
_entity_poly.type
_entity_poly.pdbx_seq_one_letter_code
_entity_poly.pdbx_strand_id
1 'polypeptide(L)'
;MTAADAGIVGMTLRLGLLLSAVVVQLRFHCTAIPRRGNEPWSVILCKFADIHYEPRAREWFIEWMIGSNGPDTIGRYFSDVSNNVYTIMGTNIHGWFTLPWTRSEVRQMANEDNELQDSVEHTIERYFSDVSNNVYTIMGTNIHGWFTLPWTRSEVRQMANEDNELQDSVERDFAFYDKTKELCVELALKNGETLHNQKITIINAEHNAVYGKRFGVLLTPKLIFSSVLAHEMVHSFYIGHSYSDRNIKIFPHSRSGEYDDRYDLMSTANALMHPSTYGLSGPGLNGPHLDYLGWLPMNRVLYFGRDGRHNYTVRLSSLSIPHKGTIGWLLVLIPYDRDDPGNVYTVEYRTPNNYDSGIKQGAVVIHRIQRVGSSYYSMIVTHSRDYYELLEHTEWVHFLDFDSSNKYQYIRIRVERVNRRAHYADVKIISTFDPIACRSFELKKALSNNEVNAKSTTVEHICVPRSQAMDEEFLIQKQEKRNRFFDDRHTYGMNACEDGKIWRAIDAYDYVCVDYERFFDDRHTYGMNACEDGKIWRAIDAYDYVCVDYERLATILEDNQLDGTRRTGGGCRDPYITRDAFVGDNVCVMKEENMRIQKENNDFHSHMRNYAFFNGQDTVGV
;
A
#
# COMPACT_ATOMS: atom_id res chain seq x y z
N MET A 1 -38.90 -55.79 18.17
CA MET A 1 -39.35 -56.48 19.39
C MET A 1 -38.11 -56.85 20.20
N THR A 2 -38.12 -56.49 21.47
CA THR A 2 -37.21 -56.83 22.60
C THR A 2 -37.04 -58.36 22.76
N ALA A 3 -36.10 -58.99 23.48
CA ALA A 3 -35.16 -58.68 24.57
C ALA A 3 -34.05 -59.79 24.55
N ALA A 4 -32.78 -59.50 24.84
CA ALA A 4 -32.07 -59.74 26.12
C ALA A 4 -31.66 -61.20 26.42
N ASP A 5 -30.34 -61.41 26.62
CA ASP A 5 -29.81 -62.31 27.65
C ASP A 5 -28.36 -61.92 28.08
N ALA A 6 -28.09 -62.18 29.37
CA ALA A 6 -26.92 -61.87 30.24
C ALA A 6 -25.52 -62.18 29.66
N GLY A 7 -24.37 -61.59 30.06
CA GLY A 7 -23.93 -60.93 31.29
C GLY A 7 -22.89 -61.81 32.03
N ILE A 8 -21.60 -61.38 32.12
CA ILE A 8 -20.64 -61.55 33.25
C ILE A 8 -19.23 -60.95 32.88
N VAL A 9 -18.84 -59.91 33.63
CA VAL A 9 -17.53 -59.54 34.27
C VAL A 9 -16.22 -60.00 33.59
N GLY A 10 -15.16 -59.20 33.37
CA GLY A 10 -14.80 -57.84 33.74
C GLY A 10 -13.27 -57.68 33.61
N MET A 11 -12.77 -56.54 33.13
CA MET A 11 -11.43 -56.04 33.48
C MET A 11 -11.32 -54.56 33.11
N THR A 12 -11.18 -53.74 34.15
CA THR A 12 -10.99 -52.30 34.11
C THR A 12 -9.56 -51.96 33.72
N LEU A 13 -9.36 -51.29 32.58
CA LEU A 13 -8.15 -50.49 32.33
C LEU A 13 -8.59 -49.08 31.88
N ARG A 14 -8.48 -48.12 32.81
CA ARG A 14 -8.62 -46.69 32.53
C ARG A 14 -7.39 -46.24 31.75
N LEU A 15 -7.52 -46.07 30.43
CA LEU A 15 -6.53 -45.35 29.63
C LEU A 15 -6.94 -43.87 29.61
N GLY A 16 -6.36 -43.09 30.52
CA GLY A 16 -6.40 -41.63 30.44
C GLY A 16 -5.49 -41.18 29.31
N LEU A 17 -6.05 -40.83 28.16
CA LEU A 17 -5.34 -40.08 27.14
C LEU A 17 -5.38 -38.59 27.49
N LEU A 18 -4.23 -38.10 27.95
CA LEU A 18 -3.87 -36.68 27.95
C LEU A 18 -3.88 -36.18 26.50
N LEU A 19 -5.00 -35.61 26.07
CA LEU A 19 -5.04 -34.72 24.91
C LEU A 19 -4.44 -33.38 25.35
N SER A 20 -3.11 -33.29 25.30
CA SER A 20 -2.43 -32.01 25.20
C SER A 20 -2.85 -31.37 23.88
N ALA A 21 -3.88 -30.53 23.93
CA ALA A 21 -4.20 -29.60 22.86
C ALA A 21 -3.03 -28.63 22.72
N VAL A 22 -2.05 -29.00 21.89
CA VAL A 22 -1.13 -28.03 21.31
C VAL A 22 -1.98 -27.22 20.34
N VAL A 23 -2.61 -26.17 20.86
CA VAL A 23 -3.14 -25.08 20.05
C VAL A 23 -1.90 -24.40 19.48
N VAL A 24 -1.41 -24.91 18.34
CA VAL A 24 -0.59 -24.11 17.46
C VAL A 24 -1.53 -23.02 16.93
N GLN A 25 -1.59 -21.89 17.64
CA GLN A 25 -2.09 -20.66 17.06
C GLN A 25 -1.13 -20.33 15.91
N LEU A 26 -1.45 -20.82 14.71
CA LEU A 26 -0.94 -20.26 13.47
C LEU A 26 -1.52 -18.84 13.36
N ARG A 27 -0.86 -17.89 14.02
CA ARG A 27 -1.14 -16.48 13.83
C ARG A 27 -0.61 -16.08 12.45
N PHE A 28 -1.47 -16.18 11.45
CA PHE A 28 -1.28 -15.45 10.20
C PHE A 28 -1.50 -13.95 10.50
N HIS A 29 -0.44 -13.27 10.92
CA HIS A 29 -0.46 -11.81 10.99
C HIS A 29 -0.25 -11.26 9.58
N CYS A 30 -1.31 -10.97 8.84
CA CYS A 30 -1.21 -10.02 7.73
C CYS A 30 -1.38 -8.62 8.33
N THR A 31 -0.29 -8.06 8.83
CA THR A 31 -0.18 -6.62 9.13
C THR A 31 0.00 -5.86 7.82
N ALA A 32 -0.33 -4.57 7.73
CA ALA A 32 0.14 -3.76 6.59
C ALA A 32 1.63 -4.01 6.35
N ILE A 33 2.03 -4.11 5.08
CA ILE A 33 3.39 -4.45 4.64
C ILE A 33 3.91 -3.28 3.80
N PRO A 34 4.03 -2.06 4.35
CA PRO A 34 4.62 -0.95 3.61
C PRO A 34 6.01 -1.36 3.11
N ARG A 35 6.38 -0.96 1.89
CA ARG A 35 7.68 -1.35 1.30
C ARG A 35 8.78 -0.45 1.85
N ARG A 36 9.54 -0.95 2.84
CA ARG A 36 10.49 -0.15 3.61
C ARG A 36 11.78 -0.87 3.92
N GLY A 37 12.79 -0.09 4.26
CA GLY A 37 14.10 -0.57 4.65
C GLY A 37 14.99 -0.78 3.44
N ASN A 38 16.07 -1.53 3.68
CA ASN A 38 17.04 -1.83 2.65
C ASN A 38 16.77 -3.22 2.06
N GLU A 39 16.53 -3.28 0.75
CA GLU A 39 16.36 -4.52 0.00
C GLU A 39 17.45 -4.60 -1.08
N PRO A 40 18.58 -5.27 -0.80
CA PRO A 40 19.64 -5.45 -1.79
C PRO A 40 19.18 -6.33 -2.97
N TRP A 41 19.65 -5.99 -4.18
CA TRP A 41 19.36 -6.75 -5.40
C TRP A 41 20.62 -7.44 -5.94
N SER A 42 20.44 -8.54 -6.68
CA SER A 42 21.51 -9.13 -7.49
C SER A 42 21.28 -8.82 -8.96
N VAL A 43 22.22 -8.10 -9.57
CA VAL A 43 22.23 -7.83 -11.02
C VAL A 43 23.14 -8.82 -11.71
N ILE A 44 22.59 -9.62 -12.62
CA ILE A 44 23.27 -10.71 -13.32
C ILE A 44 23.40 -10.30 -14.79
N LEU A 45 24.63 -10.14 -15.27
CA LEU A 45 24.92 -9.84 -16.66
C LEU A 45 25.13 -11.16 -17.41
N CYS A 46 24.38 -11.39 -18.49
CA CYS A 46 24.38 -12.67 -19.20
C CYS A 46 24.47 -12.50 -20.70
N LYS A 47 25.29 -13.32 -21.35
CA LYS A 47 25.39 -13.40 -22.80
C LYS A 47 25.19 -14.82 -23.30
N PHE A 48 24.58 -14.94 -24.48
CA PHE A 48 24.41 -16.23 -25.16
C PHE A 48 25.75 -16.73 -25.74
N ALA A 49 25.89 -18.04 -25.92
CA ALA A 49 27.12 -18.66 -26.43
C ALA A 49 27.54 -18.12 -27.81
N ASP A 50 26.57 -17.76 -28.65
CA ASP A 50 26.73 -17.28 -30.02
C ASP A 50 26.81 -15.75 -30.16
N ILE A 51 26.62 -15.01 -29.06
CA ILE A 51 26.62 -13.54 -29.08
C ILE A 51 27.63 -13.03 -28.05
N HIS A 52 28.79 -12.57 -28.53
CA HIS A 52 29.91 -12.18 -27.66
C HIS A 52 29.95 -10.69 -27.29
N TYR A 53 29.13 -9.86 -27.95
CA TYR A 53 29.07 -8.41 -27.70
C TYR A 53 28.52 -8.10 -26.30
N GLU A 54 29.14 -7.15 -25.62
CA GLU A 54 28.71 -6.64 -24.31
C GLU A 54 28.23 -5.20 -24.49
N PRO A 55 26.94 -4.90 -24.29
CA PRO A 55 26.38 -3.56 -24.47
C PRO A 55 27.09 -2.47 -23.66
N ARG A 56 27.50 -2.81 -22.44
CA ARG A 56 28.20 -1.95 -21.48
C ARG A 56 29.13 -2.82 -20.62
N ALA A 57 30.19 -2.22 -20.11
CA ALA A 57 31.09 -2.86 -19.15
C ALA A 57 30.39 -3.04 -17.79
N ARG A 58 30.84 -4.00 -16.98
CA ARG A 58 30.30 -4.27 -15.64
C ARG A 58 30.37 -3.04 -14.74
N GLU A 59 31.46 -2.29 -14.83
CA GLU A 59 31.72 -1.08 -14.04
C GLU A 59 30.67 0.00 -14.32
N TRP A 60 30.20 0.09 -15.57
CA TRP A 60 29.13 1.00 -15.93
C TRP A 60 27.81 0.64 -15.23
N PHE A 61 27.49 -0.65 -15.10
CA PHE A 61 26.31 -1.12 -14.35
C PHE A 61 26.43 -0.88 -12.84
N ILE A 62 27.64 -0.99 -12.27
CA ILE A 62 27.88 -0.64 -10.87
C ILE A 62 27.55 0.83 -10.64
N GLU A 63 28.09 1.71 -11.47
CA GLU A 63 27.83 3.15 -11.38
C GLU A 63 26.34 3.48 -11.61
N TRP A 64 25.70 2.84 -12.58
CA TRP A 64 24.27 3.06 -12.86
C TRP A 64 23.35 2.61 -11.72
N MET A 65 23.65 1.48 -11.08
CA MET A 65 22.80 0.92 -10.02
C MET A 65 23.00 1.62 -8.69
N ILE A 66 24.25 1.80 -8.25
CA ILE A 66 24.59 2.21 -6.88
C ILE A 66 25.70 3.28 -6.82
N GLY A 67 26.06 3.88 -7.95
CA GLY A 67 27.05 4.96 -7.99
C GLY A 67 26.63 6.14 -7.11
N SER A 68 27.57 6.65 -6.31
CA SER A 68 27.33 7.74 -5.36
C SER A 68 27.39 9.14 -5.98
N ASN A 69 27.97 9.25 -7.17
CA ASN A 69 28.31 10.54 -7.80
C ASN A 69 27.39 10.89 -8.99
N GLY A 70 26.53 9.98 -9.45
CA GLY A 70 25.64 10.19 -10.59
C GLY A 70 24.23 10.62 -10.17
N PRO A 71 23.64 11.68 -10.74
CA PRO A 71 22.19 11.86 -10.70
C PRO A 71 21.52 10.70 -11.46
N ASP A 72 20.26 10.39 -11.14
CA ASP A 72 19.45 9.39 -11.87
C ASP A 72 19.98 7.94 -11.84
N THR A 73 20.86 7.58 -10.90
CA THR A 73 21.13 6.16 -10.59
C THR A 73 19.90 5.48 -10.01
N ILE A 74 19.80 4.17 -10.16
CA ILE A 74 18.63 3.41 -9.66
C ILE A 74 18.52 3.53 -8.13
N GLY A 75 19.64 3.41 -7.43
CA GLY A 75 19.69 3.57 -5.98
C GLY A 75 19.24 4.97 -5.54
N ARG A 76 19.62 6.01 -6.29
CA ARG A 76 19.19 7.39 -6.02
C ARG A 76 17.71 7.58 -6.32
N TYR A 77 17.20 7.02 -7.41
CA TYR A 77 15.78 7.07 -7.77
C TYR A 77 14.91 6.58 -6.61
N PHE A 78 15.16 5.36 -6.13
CA PHE A 78 14.38 4.77 -5.05
C PHE A 78 14.54 5.53 -3.73
N SER A 79 15.75 5.98 -3.40
CA SER A 79 16.01 6.79 -2.21
C SER A 79 15.27 8.13 -2.26
N ASP A 80 15.29 8.85 -3.37
CA ASP A 80 14.68 10.17 -3.47
C ASP A 80 13.14 10.09 -3.56
N VAL A 81 12.61 9.20 -4.41
CA VAL A 81 11.16 9.03 -4.59
C VAL A 81 10.49 8.48 -3.32
N SER A 82 11.16 7.59 -2.58
CA SER A 82 10.66 7.09 -1.29
C SER A 82 11.01 7.97 -0.09
N ASN A 83 11.77 9.06 -0.29
CA ASN A 83 12.32 9.89 0.80
C ASN A 83 13.16 9.11 1.83
N ASN A 84 13.99 8.18 1.35
CA ASN A 84 14.86 7.27 2.11
C ASN A 84 14.12 6.20 2.92
N VAL A 85 12.81 6.04 2.70
CA VAL A 85 12.03 4.97 3.31
C VAL A 85 12.42 3.61 2.74
N TYR A 86 12.84 3.57 1.47
CA TYR A 86 13.30 2.36 0.78
C TYR A 86 14.65 2.61 0.10
N THR A 87 15.58 1.68 0.24
CA THR A 87 16.90 1.72 -0.39
C THR A 87 17.30 0.35 -0.94
N ILE A 88 18.24 0.34 -1.88
CA ILE A 88 18.82 -0.87 -2.47
C ILE A 88 20.34 -0.97 -2.22
N MET A 89 20.82 -0.41 -1.10
CA MET A 89 22.23 -0.46 -0.72
C MET A 89 22.70 -1.91 -0.55
N GLY A 90 23.94 -2.20 -0.93
CA GLY A 90 24.47 -3.56 -0.95
C GLY A 90 24.01 -4.41 -2.15
N THR A 91 23.39 -3.78 -3.15
CA THR A 91 23.13 -4.40 -4.45
C THR A 91 24.45 -4.82 -5.10
N ASN A 92 24.53 -6.07 -5.54
CA ASN A 92 25.72 -6.66 -6.13
C ASN A 92 25.53 -6.80 -7.64
N ILE A 93 26.55 -6.42 -8.41
CA ILE A 93 26.58 -6.58 -9.86
C ILE A 93 27.55 -7.72 -10.18
N HIS A 94 27.03 -8.80 -10.72
CA HIS A 94 27.82 -9.96 -11.14
C HIS A 94 28.27 -9.81 -12.61
N GLY A 95 29.36 -10.49 -12.98
CA GLY A 95 30.00 -10.32 -14.30
C GLY A 95 29.21 -10.90 -15.46
N TRP A 96 29.69 -10.66 -16.69
CA TRP A 96 29.12 -11.23 -17.91
C TRP A 96 29.33 -12.74 -17.97
N PHE A 97 28.31 -13.50 -17.56
CA PHE A 97 28.32 -14.95 -17.70
C PHE A 97 27.96 -15.35 -19.13
N THR A 98 28.84 -16.13 -19.75
CA THR A 98 28.54 -16.76 -21.05
C THR A 98 27.74 -18.02 -20.79
N LEU A 99 26.45 -18.01 -21.17
CA LEU A 99 25.64 -19.22 -21.21
C LEU A 99 26.32 -20.23 -22.15
N PRO A 100 26.37 -21.53 -21.80
CA PRO A 100 26.89 -22.56 -22.70
C PRO A 100 25.96 -22.84 -23.89
N TRP A 101 24.77 -22.22 -23.93
CA TRP A 101 23.76 -22.38 -24.97
C TRP A 101 23.64 -21.12 -25.84
N THR A 102 23.42 -21.34 -27.13
CA THR A 102 23.09 -20.30 -28.12
C THR A 102 21.69 -19.74 -27.89
N ARG A 103 21.42 -18.55 -28.43
CA ARG A 103 20.09 -17.93 -28.39
C ARG A 103 19.00 -18.86 -28.95
N SER A 104 19.28 -19.56 -30.06
CA SER A 104 18.33 -20.50 -30.66
C SER A 104 18.06 -21.71 -29.77
N GLU A 105 19.07 -22.21 -29.07
CA GLU A 105 18.91 -23.33 -28.14
C GLU A 105 18.11 -22.93 -26.91
N VAL A 106 18.32 -21.73 -26.36
CA VAL A 106 17.49 -21.24 -25.22
C VAL A 106 16.04 -21.00 -25.65
N ARG A 107 15.80 -20.51 -26.87
CA ARG A 107 14.43 -20.43 -27.43
C ARG A 107 13.80 -21.80 -27.60
N GLN A 108 14.56 -22.78 -28.08
CA GLN A 108 14.08 -24.14 -28.22
C GLN A 108 13.76 -24.75 -26.84
N MET A 109 14.64 -24.58 -25.86
CA MET A 109 14.39 -24.98 -24.48
C MET A 109 13.15 -24.31 -23.92
N ALA A 110 12.97 -23.01 -24.12
CA ALA A 110 11.78 -22.29 -23.67
C ALA A 110 10.49 -22.76 -24.37
N ASN A 111 10.58 -23.24 -25.61
CA ASN A 111 9.44 -23.80 -26.38
C ASN A 111 9.14 -25.26 -26.03
N GLU A 112 10.14 -26.01 -25.58
CA GLU A 112 10.04 -27.40 -25.14
C GLU A 112 9.71 -27.50 -23.65
N ASP A 113 9.93 -26.42 -22.90
CA ASP A 113 9.56 -26.26 -21.50
C ASP A 113 8.06 -25.96 -21.41
N ASN A 114 7.28 -27.02 -21.23
CA ASN A 114 5.83 -26.95 -21.09
C ASN A 114 5.40 -26.11 -19.87
N GLU A 115 6.27 -25.85 -18.87
CA GLU A 115 5.97 -24.95 -17.75
C GLU A 115 6.06 -23.46 -18.14
N LEU A 116 6.76 -23.13 -19.23
CA LEU A 116 6.99 -21.76 -19.69
C LEU A 116 6.09 -21.35 -20.85
N GLN A 117 5.59 -22.31 -21.64
CA GLN A 117 4.69 -22.05 -22.79
C GLN A 117 3.22 -21.84 -22.39
N ASP A 118 2.81 -22.19 -21.17
CA ASP A 118 1.52 -21.81 -20.60
C ASP A 118 1.77 -20.68 -19.60
N SER A 119 1.62 -19.43 -20.04
CA SER A 119 1.55 -18.32 -19.10
C SER A 119 0.23 -18.39 -18.35
N VAL A 120 0.24 -19.02 -17.16
CA VAL A 120 -0.30 -18.54 -15.86
C VAL A 120 -0.30 -19.66 -14.79
N GLU A 121 0.54 -19.45 -13.76
CA GLU A 121 0.43 -19.76 -12.31
C GLU A 121 0.00 -21.14 -11.74
N HIS A 122 0.74 -21.53 -10.68
CA HIS A 122 0.38 -22.35 -9.51
C HIS A 122 -0.56 -23.56 -9.76
N THR A 123 -0.06 -24.79 -9.57
CA THR A 123 -0.74 -26.02 -9.99
C THR A 123 -2.23 -26.09 -9.63
N ILE A 124 -3.08 -26.44 -10.61
CA ILE A 124 -4.55 -26.57 -10.49
C ILE A 124 -4.96 -27.55 -9.37
N GLU A 125 -4.18 -28.60 -9.16
CA GLU A 125 -4.38 -29.55 -8.05
C GLU A 125 -4.32 -28.82 -6.70
N ARG A 126 -3.30 -27.98 -6.51
CA ARG A 126 -3.10 -27.23 -5.28
C ARG A 126 -4.11 -26.10 -5.14
N TYR A 127 -4.47 -25.45 -6.25
CA TYR A 127 -5.57 -24.49 -6.25
C TYR A 127 -6.89 -25.11 -5.80
N PHE A 128 -7.35 -26.22 -6.38
CA PHE A 128 -8.59 -26.88 -5.94
C PHE A 128 -8.49 -27.45 -4.52
N SER A 129 -7.32 -27.96 -4.11
CA SER A 129 -7.04 -28.43 -2.76
C SER A 129 -7.13 -27.30 -1.73
N ASP A 130 -6.50 -26.15 -2.01
CA ASP A 130 -6.42 -24.98 -1.12
C ASP A 130 -7.77 -24.23 -1.03
N VAL A 131 -8.50 -24.06 -2.15
CA VAL A 131 -9.80 -23.34 -2.14
C VAL A 131 -10.97 -24.21 -1.71
N SER A 132 -10.88 -25.54 -1.84
CA SER A 132 -11.96 -26.47 -1.41
C SER A 132 -11.73 -27.09 -0.04
N ASN A 133 -10.67 -26.70 0.68
CA ASN A 133 -10.25 -27.33 1.94
C ASN A 133 -10.21 -28.86 1.84
N ASN A 134 -9.63 -29.38 0.75
CA ASN A 134 -9.51 -30.81 0.44
C ASN A 134 -10.82 -31.59 0.19
N VAL A 135 -11.93 -30.91 -0.12
CA VAL A 135 -13.22 -31.56 -0.43
C VAL A 135 -13.32 -32.02 -1.90
N TYR A 136 -12.59 -31.37 -2.83
CA TYR A 136 -12.53 -31.74 -4.25
C TYR A 136 -11.07 -31.92 -4.69
N THR A 137 -10.76 -33.04 -5.35
CA THR A 137 -9.41 -33.36 -5.87
C THR A 137 -9.49 -33.96 -7.27
N ILE A 138 -8.44 -33.73 -8.06
CA ILE A 138 -8.22 -34.35 -9.37
C ILE A 138 -7.14 -35.45 -9.32
N MET A 139 -6.81 -35.96 -8.12
CA MET A 139 -5.92 -37.12 -7.97
C MET A 139 -6.43 -38.32 -8.80
N GLY A 140 -5.62 -38.76 -9.77
CA GLY A 140 -5.94 -39.88 -10.67
C GLY A 140 -6.02 -39.52 -12.17
N THR A 141 -5.74 -38.26 -12.56
CA THR A 141 -5.61 -37.89 -13.97
C THR A 141 -4.41 -38.57 -14.63
N ASN A 142 -4.62 -39.26 -15.76
CA ASN A 142 -3.56 -39.90 -16.55
C ASN A 142 -3.17 -39.03 -17.75
N ILE A 143 -1.85 -38.85 -17.91
CA ILE A 143 -1.25 -38.16 -19.05
C ILE A 143 -0.85 -39.21 -20.09
N HIS A 144 -1.35 -39.06 -21.33
CA HIS A 144 -0.90 -39.89 -22.45
C HIS A 144 0.32 -39.27 -23.11
N GLY A 145 1.29 -40.11 -23.49
CA GLY A 145 2.53 -39.67 -24.15
C GLY A 145 2.31 -39.18 -25.59
N TRP A 146 3.42 -38.76 -26.22
CA TRP A 146 3.45 -38.17 -27.55
C TRP A 146 2.73 -38.99 -28.63
N PHE A 147 1.88 -38.31 -29.40
CA PHE A 147 1.33 -38.84 -30.65
C PHE A 147 2.14 -38.27 -31.81
N THR A 148 2.62 -39.16 -32.69
CA THR A 148 3.23 -38.76 -33.94
C THR A 148 2.14 -38.25 -34.88
N LEU A 149 2.19 -36.96 -35.21
CA LEU A 149 1.27 -36.37 -36.17
C LEU A 149 1.58 -36.89 -37.60
N PRO A 150 0.56 -37.14 -38.43
CA PRO A 150 0.73 -37.68 -39.78
C PRO A 150 1.25 -36.67 -40.80
N TRP A 151 1.47 -35.41 -40.40
CA TRP A 151 1.90 -34.33 -41.30
C TRP A 151 3.39 -34.01 -41.16
N THR A 152 4.04 -33.73 -42.28
CA THR A 152 5.43 -33.29 -42.29
C THR A 152 5.55 -31.85 -41.82
N ARG A 153 6.74 -31.49 -41.30
CA ARG A 153 7.06 -30.13 -40.89
C ARG A 153 6.87 -29.08 -42.00
N SER A 154 6.96 -29.47 -43.27
CA SER A 154 6.72 -28.58 -44.41
C SER A 154 5.24 -28.28 -44.63
N GLU A 155 4.38 -29.29 -44.49
CA GLU A 155 2.94 -29.18 -44.66
C GLU A 155 2.31 -28.38 -43.51
N VAL A 156 2.78 -28.61 -42.28
CA VAL A 156 2.33 -27.84 -41.10
C VAL A 156 2.72 -26.35 -41.22
N ARG A 157 3.86 -26.04 -41.87
CA ARG A 157 4.29 -24.66 -42.14
C ARG A 157 3.43 -23.97 -43.18
N GLN A 158 2.97 -24.72 -44.18
CA GLN A 158 2.08 -24.18 -45.21
C GLN A 158 0.69 -23.92 -44.62
N MET A 159 0.17 -24.84 -43.81
CA MET A 159 -1.10 -24.68 -43.08
C MET A 159 -1.07 -23.48 -42.12
N ALA A 160 0.04 -23.28 -41.39
CA ALA A 160 0.17 -22.15 -40.46
C ALA A 160 0.32 -20.78 -41.14
N ASN A 161 0.83 -20.72 -42.37
CA ASN A 161 0.95 -19.47 -43.14
C ASN A 161 -0.36 -19.04 -43.80
N GLU A 162 -1.31 -19.97 -43.95
CA GLU A 162 -2.60 -19.74 -44.60
C GLU A 162 -3.75 -19.53 -43.59
N ASP A 163 -3.46 -19.67 -42.29
CA ASP A 163 -4.42 -19.50 -41.20
C ASP A 163 -4.37 -18.08 -40.63
N ASN A 164 -5.45 -17.32 -40.86
CA ASN A 164 -5.57 -15.92 -40.46
C ASN A 164 -5.78 -15.72 -38.94
N GLU A 165 -6.12 -16.77 -38.18
CA GLU A 165 -6.24 -16.67 -36.71
C GLU A 165 -4.89 -16.87 -35.99
N LEU A 166 -3.88 -17.42 -36.68
CA LEU A 166 -2.57 -17.77 -36.11
C LEU A 166 -1.49 -16.68 -36.26
N GLN A 167 -1.85 -15.51 -36.78
CA GLN A 167 -0.93 -14.37 -36.98
C GLN A 167 -0.72 -13.51 -35.71
N ASP A 168 -1.41 -13.80 -34.60
CA ASP A 168 -1.28 -13.02 -33.36
C ASP A 168 -0.66 -13.89 -32.25
N SER A 169 0.63 -13.70 -31.96
CA SER A 169 1.40 -14.48 -30.98
C SER A 169 2.11 -13.56 -30.00
N VAL A 170 1.44 -13.28 -28.87
CA VAL A 170 1.98 -12.41 -27.81
C VAL A 170 2.54 -13.22 -26.62
N GLU A 171 2.10 -14.48 -26.42
CA GLU A 171 2.45 -15.25 -25.21
C GLU A 171 3.75 -16.08 -25.33
N ARG A 172 4.20 -16.45 -26.55
CA ARG A 172 5.43 -17.27 -26.72
C ARG A 172 6.72 -16.57 -26.33
N ASP A 173 6.74 -15.24 -26.31
CA ASP A 173 7.96 -14.47 -26.03
C ASP A 173 8.28 -14.39 -24.51
N PHE A 174 7.28 -14.48 -23.63
CA PHE A 174 7.51 -14.40 -22.18
C PHE A 174 8.20 -15.63 -21.60
N ALA A 175 7.84 -16.82 -22.11
CA ALA A 175 8.48 -18.09 -21.82
C ALA A 175 10.01 -18.04 -21.97
N PHE A 176 10.46 -17.45 -23.08
CA PHE A 176 11.87 -17.29 -23.39
C PHE A 176 12.58 -16.40 -22.37
N TYR A 177 11.97 -15.29 -21.97
CA TYR A 177 12.57 -14.38 -20.99
C TYR A 177 12.63 -15.02 -19.60
N ASP A 178 11.61 -15.77 -19.19
CA ASP A 178 11.61 -16.51 -17.93
C ASP A 178 12.68 -17.62 -17.92
N LYS A 179 12.80 -18.40 -19.00
CA LYS A 179 13.88 -19.40 -19.12
C LYS A 179 15.26 -18.77 -19.06
N THR A 180 15.42 -17.64 -19.73
CA THR A 180 16.69 -16.93 -19.76
C THR A 180 17.10 -16.43 -18.38
N LYS A 181 16.15 -15.88 -17.60
CA LYS A 181 16.39 -15.50 -16.20
C LYS A 181 16.79 -16.71 -15.36
N GLU A 182 16.08 -17.83 -15.47
CA GLU A 182 16.39 -19.07 -14.75
C GLU A 182 17.82 -19.53 -14.99
N LEU A 183 18.20 -19.72 -16.26
CA LEU A 183 19.53 -20.22 -16.65
C LEU A 183 20.66 -19.29 -16.18
N CYS A 184 20.42 -17.97 -16.21
CA CYS A 184 21.35 -16.98 -15.70
C CYS A 184 21.58 -17.10 -14.20
N VAL A 185 20.49 -17.26 -13.44
CA VAL A 185 20.54 -17.44 -11.98
C VAL A 185 21.28 -18.74 -11.64
N GLU A 186 20.95 -19.84 -12.29
CA GLU A 186 21.61 -21.13 -12.08
C GLU A 186 23.10 -21.08 -12.39
N LEU A 187 23.48 -20.46 -13.51
CA LEU A 187 24.88 -20.34 -13.91
C LEU A 187 25.69 -19.48 -12.93
N ALA A 188 25.11 -18.37 -12.45
CA ALA A 188 25.73 -17.54 -11.42
C ALA A 188 25.98 -18.34 -10.12
N LEU A 189 24.96 -19.07 -9.63
CA LEU A 189 25.08 -19.93 -8.45
C LEU A 189 26.12 -21.04 -8.64
N LYS A 190 26.15 -21.67 -9.82
CA LYS A 190 27.14 -22.71 -10.16
C LYS A 190 28.58 -22.17 -10.16
N ASN A 191 28.76 -20.91 -10.52
CA ASN A 191 30.06 -20.23 -10.45
C ASN A 191 30.42 -19.74 -9.03
N GLY A 192 29.61 -20.08 -8.02
CA GLY A 192 29.88 -19.78 -6.61
C GLY A 192 29.39 -18.39 -6.16
N GLU A 193 28.58 -17.70 -6.97
CA GLU A 193 28.03 -16.40 -6.59
C GLU A 193 26.92 -16.57 -5.53
N THR A 194 26.90 -15.68 -4.55
CA THR A 194 25.79 -15.56 -3.60
C THR A 194 24.80 -14.51 -4.08
N LEU A 195 23.56 -14.91 -4.32
CA LEU A 195 22.52 -14.05 -4.85
C LEU A 195 21.51 -13.63 -3.78
N HIS A 196 20.99 -12.40 -3.90
CA HIS A 196 19.90 -11.89 -3.08
C HIS A 196 18.54 -12.46 -3.54
N ASN A 197 17.50 -12.21 -2.75
CA ASN A 197 16.14 -12.63 -3.08
C ASN A 197 15.64 -11.98 -4.36
N GLN A 198 15.84 -10.67 -4.50
CA GLN A 198 15.49 -9.90 -5.69
C GLN A 198 16.60 -9.93 -6.74
N LYS A 199 16.22 -10.09 -8.01
CA LYS A 199 17.15 -10.36 -9.11
C LYS A 199 16.79 -9.52 -10.34
N ILE A 200 17.82 -9.00 -11.00
CA ILE A 200 17.75 -8.33 -12.30
C ILE A 200 18.69 -9.07 -13.24
N THR A 201 18.18 -9.56 -14.36
CA THR A 201 18.98 -10.20 -15.41
C THR A 201 19.10 -9.25 -16.59
N ILE A 202 20.33 -8.97 -17.04
CA ILE A 202 20.58 -8.13 -18.22
C ILE A 202 21.19 -9.00 -19.30
N ILE A 203 20.54 -9.04 -20.47
CA ILE A 203 20.99 -9.83 -21.60
C ILE A 203 21.49 -8.96 -22.76
N ASN A 204 22.34 -9.53 -23.60
CA ASN A 204 22.97 -8.83 -24.72
C ASN A 204 22.21 -8.93 -26.06
N ALA A 205 21.01 -9.49 -26.06
CA ALA A 205 20.17 -9.66 -27.23
C ALA A 205 18.71 -9.32 -26.93
N GLU A 206 17.86 -9.31 -27.95
CA GLU A 206 16.42 -8.99 -27.88
C GLU A 206 16.08 -7.51 -27.60
N HIS A 207 14.78 -7.22 -27.57
CA HIS A 207 14.21 -5.87 -27.53
C HIS A 207 13.02 -5.78 -26.57
N ASN A 208 13.18 -6.26 -25.33
CA ASN A 208 12.10 -6.27 -24.35
C ASN A 208 12.60 -6.04 -22.91
N ALA A 209 11.69 -5.62 -22.03
CA ALA A 209 11.91 -5.50 -20.61
C ALA A 209 10.70 -6.12 -19.91
N VAL A 210 10.94 -6.94 -18.89
CA VAL A 210 9.86 -7.66 -18.24
C VAL A 210 10.19 -8.07 -16.82
N TYR A 211 9.25 -7.84 -15.92
CA TYR A 211 9.19 -8.44 -14.61
C TYR A 211 8.44 -9.78 -14.62
N GLY A 212 9.01 -10.81 -14.00
CA GLY A 212 8.33 -12.07 -13.72
C GLY A 212 8.43 -12.44 -12.24
N LYS A 213 7.34 -12.96 -11.66
CA LYS A 213 7.22 -13.23 -10.22
C LYS A 213 8.30 -14.19 -9.68
N ARG A 214 8.75 -15.16 -10.48
CA ARG A 214 9.69 -16.22 -10.05
C ARG A 214 11.16 -15.78 -10.10
N PHE A 215 11.55 -15.05 -11.15
CA PHE A 215 12.96 -14.76 -11.43
C PHE A 215 13.30 -13.27 -11.51
N GLY A 216 12.36 -12.39 -11.19
CA GLY A 216 12.56 -10.95 -11.13
C GLY A 216 12.57 -10.28 -12.50
N VAL A 217 13.39 -9.24 -12.62
CA VAL A 217 13.44 -8.33 -13.78
C VAL A 217 14.36 -8.86 -14.87
N LEU A 218 14.01 -8.67 -16.14
CA LEU A 218 14.90 -8.83 -17.29
C LEU A 218 14.96 -7.54 -18.12
N LEU A 219 16.16 -7.16 -18.56
CA LEU A 219 16.40 -6.06 -19.50
C LEU A 219 17.22 -6.50 -20.70
N THR A 220 16.93 -5.90 -21.85
CA THR A 220 17.67 -6.08 -23.10
C THR A 220 18.34 -4.78 -23.57
N PRO A 221 19.29 -4.81 -24.52
CA PRO A 221 20.21 -3.71 -24.78
C PRO A 221 19.58 -2.34 -25.11
N LYS A 222 18.45 -2.31 -25.82
CA LYS A 222 17.77 -1.04 -26.17
C LYS A 222 16.99 -0.42 -25.02
N LEU A 223 16.76 -1.17 -23.94
CA LEU A 223 15.96 -0.78 -22.78
C LEU A 223 16.82 -0.65 -21.51
N ILE A 224 18.15 -0.59 -21.65
CA ILE A 224 19.08 -0.29 -20.57
C ILE A 224 19.06 1.22 -20.29
N PHE A 225 18.00 1.69 -19.64
CA PHE A 225 17.90 3.05 -19.11
C PHE A 225 17.02 3.14 -17.87
N SER A 226 17.21 4.20 -17.07
CA SER A 226 16.72 4.28 -15.69
C SER A 226 15.21 4.10 -15.55
N SER A 227 14.39 4.76 -16.37
CA SER A 227 12.92 4.67 -16.24
C SER A 227 12.40 3.26 -16.45
N VAL A 228 12.92 2.51 -17.44
CA VAL A 228 12.46 1.14 -17.70
C VAL A 228 12.86 0.19 -16.57
N LEU A 229 14.12 0.27 -16.10
CA LEU A 229 14.52 -0.57 -14.98
C LEU A 229 13.70 -0.28 -13.72
N ALA A 230 13.50 1.00 -13.40
CA ALA A 230 12.68 1.40 -12.26
C ALA A 230 11.23 0.92 -12.41
N HIS A 231 10.64 1.01 -13.61
CA HIS A 231 9.31 0.50 -13.92
C HIS A 231 9.20 -1.01 -13.64
N GLU A 232 10.11 -1.82 -14.19
CA GLU A 232 10.10 -3.27 -13.96
C GLU A 232 10.35 -3.64 -12.50
N MET A 233 11.19 -2.88 -11.80
CA MET A 233 11.39 -3.08 -10.36
C MET A 233 10.13 -2.75 -9.56
N VAL A 234 9.37 -1.73 -9.94
CA VAL A 234 8.13 -1.35 -9.24
C VAL A 234 7.03 -2.42 -9.41
N HIS A 235 7.03 -3.19 -10.50
CA HIS A 235 6.15 -4.37 -10.62
C HIS A 235 6.38 -5.41 -9.51
N SER A 236 7.59 -5.48 -8.92
CA SER A 236 7.86 -6.35 -7.76
C SER A 236 7.09 -5.94 -6.50
N PHE A 237 6.55 -4.72 -6.47
CA PHE A 237 5.73 -4.20 -5.37
C PHE A 237 4.23 -4.36 -5.62
N TYR A 238 3.82 -5.22 -6.57
CA TYR A 238 2.42 -5.47 -6.92
C TYR A 238 1.68 -4.25 -7.48
N ILE A 239 2.43 -3.35 -8.12
CA ILE A 239 1.88 -2.21 -8.84
C ILE A 239 1.77 -2.57 -10.33
N GLY A 240 0.60 -2.34 -10.92
CA GLY A 240 0.36 -2.51 -12.35
C GLY A 240 0.71 -1.25 -13.15
N HIS A 241 0.40 -1.27 -14.44
CA HIS A 241 0.52 -0.06 -15.27
C HIS A 241 -0.44 1.04 -14.80
N SER A 242 -0.08 2.29 -15.11
CA SER A 242 -1.00 3.42 -14.96
C SER A 242 -1.82 3.62 -16.22
N TYR A 243 -3.00 4.19 -16.02
CA TYR A 243 -4.02 4.35 -17.04
C TYR A 243 -4.46 5.82 -17.15
N SER A 244 -5.16 6.18 -18.21
CA SER A 244 -6.02 7.35 -18.26
C SER A 244 -7.48 6.95 -18.44
N ASP A 245 -8.40 7.88 -18.18
CA ASP A 245 -9.82 7.74 -18.48
C ASP A 245 -10.16 7.88 -19.98
N ARG A 246 -9.16 8.12 -20.83
CA ARG A 246 -9.36 8.27 -22.28
C ARG A 246 -9.50 6.91 -22.93
N ASN A 247 -10.47 6.80 -23.84
CA ASN A 247 -10.66 5.58 -24.63
C ASN A 247 -9.66 5.51 -25.80
N ILE A 248 -8.37 5.40 -25.51
CA ILE A 248 -7.29 5.33 -26.51
C ILE A 248 -6.35 4.16 -26.22
N LYS A 249 -5.76 3.58 -27.27
CA LYS A 249 -4.69 2.58 -27.14
C LYS A 249 -3.36 3.22 -27.50
N ILE A 250 -2.43 3.25 -26.56
CA ILE A 250 -1.08 3.77 -26.79
C ILE A 250 -0.24 2.77 -27.58
N PHE A 251 -0.41 1.47 -27.30
CA PHE A 251 0.24 0.38 -28.03
C PHE A 251 -0.79 -0.60 -28.59
N PRO A 252 -0.49 -1.31 -29.69
CA PRO A 252 -1.44 -2.25 -30.32
C PRO A 252 -2.04 -3.27 -29.33
N HIS A 253 -1.21 -3.81 -28.43
CA HIS A 253 -1.59 -4.82 -27.45
C HIS A 253 -1.97 -4.24 -26.08
N SER A 254 -1.94 -2.91 -25.89
CA SER A 254 -2.33 -2.30 -24.63
C SER A 254 -3.85 -2.25 -24.49
N ARG A 255 -4.31 -2.24 -23.23
CA ARG A 255 -5.70 -1.91 -22.88
C ARG A 255 -5.96 -0.43 -23.13
N SER A 256 -7.24 -0.07 -23.15
CA SER A 256 -7.65 1.33 -23.30
C SER A 256 -7.18 2.16 -22.11
N GLY A 257 -6.57 3.32 -22.38
CA GLY A 257 -5.97 4.21 -21.38
C GLY A 257 -4.62 3.75 -20.83
N GLU A 258 -4.20 2.50 -21.05
CA GLU A 258 -2.95 1.97 -20.50
C GLU A 258 -1.72 2.67 -21.08
N TYR A 259 -0.74 2.98 -20.22
CA TYR A 259 0.44 3.80 -20.53
C TYR A 259 0.14 5.25 -20.93
N ASP A 260 -1.07 5.73 -20.66
CA ASP A 260 -1.45 7.11 -21.01
C ASP A 260 -1.38 8.09 -19.84
N ASP A 261 -0.98 7.63 -18.65
CA ASP A 261 -0.63 8.54 -17.54
C ASP A 261 0.79 9.07 -17.72
N ARG A 262 0.89 10.22 -18.38
CA ARG A 262 2.18 10.87 -18.66
C ARG A 262 2.96 11.33 -17.44
N TYR A 263 2.31 11.38 -16.26
CA TYR A 263 2.88 11.87 -15.00
C TYR A 263 3.44 10.77 -14.12
N ASP A 264 3.31 9.49 -14.53
CA ASP A 264 3.68 8.35 -13.70
C ASP A 264 4.71 7.42 -14.35
N LEU A 265 5.62 6.90 -13.54
CA LEU A 265 6.63 5.91 -13.95
C LEU A 265 5.97 4.64 -14.52
N MET A 266 4.79 4.24 -14.02
CA MET A 266 4.10 3.05 -14.50
C MET A 266 3.45 3.23 -15.88
N SER A 267 3.74 4.34 -16.56
CA SER A 267 3.49 4.57 -17.97
C SER A 267 4.78 4.79 -18.80
N THR A 268 5.95 4.36 -18.33
CA THR A 268 7.29 4.66 -18.90
C THR A 268 7.36 4.64 -20.42
N ALA A 269 6.64 3.76 -21.11
CA ALA A 269 6.62 3.70 -22.57
C ALA A 269 6.08 4.98 -23.28
N ASN A 270 5.36 5.85 -22.57
CA ASN A 270 4.82 7.13 -23.08
C ASN A 270 4.82 8.25 -22.00
N ALA A 271 5.59 8.06 -20.91
CA ALA A 271 5.70 9.02 -19.81
C ALA A 271 6.60 10.23 -20.13
N LEU A 272 6.44 11.33 -19.39
CA LEU A 272 7.25 12.56 -19.51
C LEU A 272 8.63 12.41 -18.85
N MET A 273 9.49 11.65 -19.51
CA MET A 273 10.88 11.41 -19.08
C MET A 273 11.82 12.54 -19.48
N HIS A 274 12.95 12.69 -18.79
CA HIS A 274 14.04 13.58 -19.16
C HIS A 274 15.33 12.82 -19.55
N PRO A 275 16.19 13.40 -20.40
CA PRO A 275 17.52 12.84 -20.67
C PRO A 275 18.41 12.85 -19.43
N SER A 276 19.13 11.76 -19.20
CA SER A 276 20.09 11.58 -18.12
C SER A 276 21.38 10.91 -18.65
N THR A 277 22.39 10.79 -17.78
CA THR A 277 23.62 10.02 -18.07
C THR A 277 23.38 8.54 -18.34
N TYR A 278 22.25 8.00 -17.87
CA TYR A 278 21.88 6.59 -17.99
C TYR A 278 20.65 6.40 -18.89
N GLY A 279 20.51 7.22 -19.94
CA GLY A 279 19.38 7.18 -20.87
C GLY A 279 18.23 8.07 -20.39
N LEU A 280 16.99 7.64 -20.55
CA LEU A 280 15.83 8.38 -20.05
C LEU A 280 15.58 8.06 -18.57
N SER A 281 15.25 9.09 -17.80
CA SER A 281 14.91 9.01 -16.37
C SER A 281 13.59 9.73 -16.10
N GLY A 282 12.97 9.42 -14.96
CA GLY A 282 11.68 9.98 -14.57
C GLY A 282 10.50 9.41 -15.37
N PRO A 283 9.29 9.97 -15.20
CA PRO A 283 8.89 10.80 -14.06
C PRO A 283 8.97 10.02 -12.73
N GLY A 284 8.73 10.70 -11.61
CA GLY A 284 8.52 10.01 -10.32
C GLY A 284 7.23 9.18 -10.32
N LEU A 285 7.05 8.29 -9.34
CA LEU A 285 5.76 7.62 -9.12
C LEU A 285 4.66 8.63 -8.79
N ASN A 286 3.44 8.40 -9.25
CA ASN A 286 2.26 9.17 -8.86
C ASN A 286 1.96 8.96 -7.36
N GLY A 287 1.33 9.95 -6.76
CA GLY A 287 0.90 9.99 -5.38
C GLY A 287 0.10 8.76 -4.98
N PRO A 288 -0.81 8.25 -5.82
CA PRO A 288 -1.48 7.00 -5.55
C PRO A 288 -0.58 5.79 -5.29
N HIS A 289 0.45 5.61 -6.11
CA HIS A 289 1.42 4.54 -5.95
C HIS A 289 2.32 4.79 -4.74
N LEU A 290 2.69 6.05 -4.48
CA LEU A 290 3.44 6.42 -3.28
C LEU A 290 2.64 6.13 -2.00
N ASP A 291 1.34 6.42 -1.99
CA ASP A 291 0.45 6.10 -0.87
C ASP A 291 0.31 4.59 -0.70
N TYR A 292 0.01 3.86 -1.79
CA TYR A 292 -0.10 2.40 -1.79
C TYR A 292 1.12 1.70 -1.16
N LEU A 293 2.33 2.20 -1.42
CA LEU A 293 3.59 1.66 -0.88
C LEU A 293 3.90 2.10 0.56
N GLY A 294 3.21 3.12 1.06
CA GLY A 294 3.55 3.80 2.31
C GLY A 294 4.82 4.66 2.20
N TRP A 295 5.06 5.26 1.04
CA TRP A 295 6.17 6.20 0.76
C TRP A 295 5.77 7.67 0.93
N LEU A 296 4.49 7.93 1.22
CA LEU A 296 4.05 9.21 1.75
C LEU A 296 4.05 9.17 3.28
N PRO A 297 4.32 10.30 3.95
CA PRO A 297 4.11 10.43 5.38
C PRO A 297 2.61 10.56 5.66
N MET A 298 2.08 9.71 6.55
CA MET A 298 0.66 9.57 6.86
C MET A 298 0.01 10.88 7.33
N ASN A 299 0.78 11.73 8.03
CA ASN A 299 0.31 13.03 8.51
C ASN A 299 0.24 14.11 7.42
N ARG A 300 0.62 13.78 6.17
CA ARG A 300 0.51 14.66 4.99
C ARG A 300 -0.31 14.04 3.85
N VAL A 301 -1.08 12.99 4.15
CA VAL A 301 -2.15 12.46 3.30
C VAL A 301 -3.50 12.84 3.93
N LEU A 302 -4.32 13.58 3.19
CA LEU A 302 -5.62 14.05 3.69
C LEU A 302 -6.75 13.20 3.13
N TYR A 303 -7.50 12.52 3.99
CA TYR A 303 -8.79 11.93 3.60
C TYR A 303 -9.91 12.98 3.73
N PHE A 304 -10.36 13.54 2.62
CA PHE A 304 -11.26 14.69 2.58
C PHE A 304 -12.66 14.34 3.09
N GLY A 305 -13.23 15.20 3.95
CA GLY A 305 -14.55 15.00 4.56
C GLY A 305 -14.53 14.33 5.94
N ARG A 306 -13.41 13.71 6.33
CA ARG A 306 -13.29 13.00 7.61
C ARG A 306 -13.48 13.90 8.84
N ASP A 307 -13.04 15.14 8.75
CA ASP A 307 -13.19 16.15 9.80
C ASP A 307 -14.52 16.93 9.73
N GLY A 308 -15.47 16.44 8.94
CA GLY A 308 -16.76 17.07 8.69
C GLY A 308 -16.71 18.27 7.74
N ARG A 309 -15.54 18.63 7.20
CA ARG A 309 -15.44 19.74 6.23
C ARG A 309 -15.73 19.25 4.81
N HIS A 310 -16.72 19.88 4.19
CA HIS A 310 -17.14 19.58 2.81
C HIS A 310 -16.72 20.64 1.78
N ASN A 311 -16.17 21.78 2.24
CA ASN A 311 -15.69 22.89 1.41
C ASN A 311 -14.49 23.54 2.10
N TYR A 312 -13.30 23.33 1.56
CA TYR A 312 -12.08 23.81 2.18
C TYR A 312 -10.96 24.03 1.17
N THR A 313 -10.06 24.98 1.46
CA THR A 313 -8.85 25.23 0.65
C THR A 313 -7.65 24.56 1.29
N VAL A 314 -7.04 23.64 0.54
CA VAL A 314 -5.90 22.83 0.95
C VAL A 314 -4.65 23.34 0.26
N ARG A 315 -3.54 23.48 0.99
CA ARG A 315 -2.22 23.74 0.40
C ARG A 315 -1.53 22.43 0.07
N LEU A 316 -1.41 22.12 -1.22
CA LEU A 316 -0.64 21.00 -1.74
C LEU A 316 0.81 21.42 -1.97
N SER A 317 1.76 20.66 -1.43
CA SER A 317 3.17 20.76 -1.78
C SER A 317 3.50 19.84 -2.94
N SER A 318 4.52 20.18 -3.72
CA SER A 318 4.87 19.35 -4.87
C SER A 318 5.50 18.02 -4.45
N LEU A 319 5.02 16.92 -5.03
CA LEU A 319 5.62 15.58 -4.88
C LEU A 319 6.99 15.47 -5.57
N SER A 320 7.28 16.37 -6.51
CA SER A 320 8.55 16.44 -7.22
C SER A 320 9.69 16.99 -6.35
N ILE A 321 9.39 17.43 -5.12
CA ILE A 321 10.35 18.01 -4.16
C ILE A 321 10.44 17.09 -2.93
N PRO A 322 11.65 16.85 -2.38
CA PRO A 322 11.81 16.08 -1.15
C PRO A 322 10.87 16.57 -0.05
N HIS A 323 10.18 15.63 0.61
CA HIS A 323 9.09 15.95 1.54
C HIS A 323 9.56 16.83 2.70
N LYS A 324 10.79 16.63 3.18
CA LYS A 324 11.41 17.46 4.22
C LYS A 324 11.60 18.94 3.83
N GLY A 325 11.62 19.23 2.53
CA GLY A 325 11.73 20.59 2.00
C GLY A 325 10.39 21.31 1.88
N THR A 326 9.27 20.66 2.23
CA THR A 326 7.91 21.20 2.09
C THR A 326 7.06 20.89 3.33
N ILE A 327 5.96 21.63 3.52
CA ILE A 327 5.14 21.55 4.74
C ILE A 327 3.64 21.29 4.51
N GLY A 328 3.14 21.50 3.28
CA GLY A 328 1.71 21.33 2.97
C GLY A 328 1.31 19.87 2.78
N TRP A 329 0.06 19.59 2.41
CA TRP A 329 -0.38 18.24 2.07
C TRP A 329 0.34 17.72 0.82
N LEU A 330 0.62 16.42 0.73
CA LEU A 330 1.25 15.81 -0.46
C LEU A 330 0.21 15.14 -1.36
N LEU A 331 -0.84 14.61 -0.74
CA LEU A 331 -1.92 13.92 -1.42
C LEU A 331 -3.23 14.20 -0.70
N VAL A 332 -4.30 14.41 -1.45
CA VAL A 332 -5.67 14.45 -0.92
C VAL A 332 -6.45 13.29 -1.54
N LEU A 333 -7.07 12.47 -0.71
CA LEU A 333 -7.97 11.37 -1.08
C LEU A 333 -9.41 11.86 -0.91
N ILE A 334 -10.17 11.92 -2.00
CA ILE A 334 -11.57 12.37 -2.01
C ILE A 334 -12.45 11.16 -2.36
N PRO A 335 -13.26 10.64 -1.42
CA PRO A 335 -14.10 9.49 -1.69
C PRO A 335 -15.19 9.78 -2.73
N TYR A 336 -15.47 8.77 -3.55
CA TYR A 336 -16.56 8.82 -4.52
C TYR A 336 -17.46 7.58 -4.49
N ASP A 337 -17.06 6.52 -3.79
CA ASP A 337 -17.84 5.29 -3.64
C ASP A 337 -18.16 5.07 -2.16
N ARG A 338 -19.45 5.08 -1.82
CA ARG A 338 -19.93 4.87 -0.45
C ARG A 338 -19.82 3.43 0.03
N ASP A 339 -19.62 2.48 -0.89
CA ASP A 339 -19.56 1.06 -0.57
C ASP A 339 -18.12 0.52 -0.52
N ASP A 340 -17.13 1.25 -1.07
CA ASP A 340 -15.70 0.97 -0.91
C ASP A 340 -14.92 2.28 -0.67
N PRO A 341 -14.49 2.55 0.58
CA PRO A 341 -13.82 3.81 0.92
C PRO A 341 -12.43 3.98 0.28
N GLY A 342 -11.89 2.97 -0.42
CA GLY A 342 -10.61 3.07 -1.16
C GLY A 342 -10.79 3.52 -2.60
N ASN A 343 -12.03 3.55 -3.09
CA ASN A 343 -12.34 4.16 -4.37
C ASN A 343 -12.42 5.68 -4.15
N VAL A 344 -11.30 6.33 -4.43
CA VAL A 344 -11.09 7.77 -4.21
C VAL A 344 -10.58 8.46 -5.47
N TYR A 345 -10.87 9.74 -5.61
CA TYR A 345 -10.10 10.64 -6.45
C TYR A 345 -8.93 11.16 -5.63
N THR A 346 -7.72 11.01 -6.13
CA THR A 346 -6.55 11.62 -5.53
C THR A 346 -6.23 12.95 -6.20
N VAL A 347 -5.70 13.90 -5.43
CA VAL A 347 -5.28 15.21 -5.92
C VAL A 347 -3.85 15.46 -5.47
N GLU A 348 -2.97 15.74 -6.43
CA GLU A 348 -1.55 15.95 -6.19
C GLU A 348 -1.00 17.12 -7.00
N TYR A 349 0.13 17.68 -6.57
CA TYR A 349 0.81 18.76 -7.27
C TYR A 349 2.18 18.29 -7.78
N ARG A 350 2.43 18.44 -9.09
CA ARG A 350 3.68 18.04 -9.75
C ARG A 350 4.38 19.28 -10.31
N THR A 351 5.71 19.34 -10.22
CA THR A 351 6.54 20.44 -10.73
C THR A 351 7.71 19.91 -11.55
N PRO A 352 8.26 20.69 -12.50
CA PRO A 352 9.35 20.25 -13.37
C PRO A 352 10.70 20.24 -12.64
N ASN A 353 10.81 19.40 -11.62
CA ASN A 353 11.94 19.33 -10.71
C ASN A 353 12.33 17.87 -10.43
N ASN A 354 13.62 17.62 -10.22
CA ASN A 354 14.17 16.29 -9.94
C ASN A 354 13.71 15.27 -11.01
N TYR A 355 13.13 14.15 -10.60
CA TYR A 355 12.65 13.10 -11.52
C TYR A 355 11.53 13.56 -12.43
N ASP A 356 10.84 14.65 -12.10
CA ASP A 356 9.78 15.21 -12.92
C ASP A 356 10.27 16.31 -13.89
N SER A 357 11.58 16.43 -14.11
CA SER A 357 12.14 17.45 -15.00
C SER A 357 11.63 17.37 -16.45
N GLY A 358 11.08 16.23 -16.87
CA GLY A 358 10.41 16.06 -18.17
C GLY A 358 9.02 16.71 -18.25
N ILE A 359 8.41 17.06 -17.11
CA ILE A 359 7.12 17.77 -17.06
C ILE A 359 7.31 19.20 -17.59
N LYS A 360 6.32 19.74 -18.30
CA LYS A 360 6.43 21.06 -18.95
C LYS A 360 6.26 22.22 -17.98
N GLN A 361 5.39 22.07 -16.98
CA GLN A 361 5.06 23.12 -16.02
C GLN A 361 4.43 22.52 -14.76
N GLY A 362 4.46 23.29 -13.67
CA GLY A 362 3.78 22.89 -12.44
C GLY A 362 2.27 22.84 -12.62
N ALA A 363 1.66 21.70 -12.26
CA ALA A 363 0.24 21.45 -12.43
C ALA A 363 -0.32 20.57 -11.31
N VAL A 364 -1.59 20.77 -11.00
CA VAL A 364 -2.36 19.84 -10.17
C VAL A 364 -2.94 18.77 -11.10
N VAL A 365 -2.74 17.50 -10.75
CA VAL A 365 -3.30 16.36 -11.49
C VAL A 365 -4.20 15.55 -10.57
N ILE A 366 -5.17 14.87 -11.17
CA ILE A 366 -6.19 14.09 -10.47
C ILE A 366 -6.13 12.66 -11.00
N HIS A 367 -6.05 11.69 -10.10
CA HIS A 367 -6.19 10.28 -10.46
C HIS A 367 -7.43 9.69 -9.81
N ARG A 368 -8.16 8.88 -10.55
CA ARG A 368 -9.22 8.02 -10.02
C ARG A 368 -8.62 6.68 -9.65
N ILE A 369 -8.81 6.29 -8.39
CA ILE A 369 -8.45 4.97 -7.90
C ILE A 369 -9.66 4.07 -8.00
N GLN A 370 -9.46 2.93 -8.64
CA GLN A 370 -10.48 1.91 -8.78
C GLN A 370 -9.93 0.56 -8.33
N ARG A 371 -10.61 -0.04 -7.37
CA ARG A 371 -10.34 -1.41 -6.96
C ARG A 371 -11.04 -2.39 -7.90
N VAL A 372 -10.29 -3.33 -8.46
CA VAL A 372 -10.82 -4.45 -9.24
C VAL A 372 -10.23 -5.74 -8.67
N GLY A 373 -11.10 -6.55 -8.05
CA GLY A 373 -10.66 -7.71 -7.26
C GLY A 373 -9.83 -7.27 -6.05
N SER A 374 -8.62 -7.81 -5.92
CA SER A 374 -7.65 -7.42 -4.89
C SER A 374 -6.72 -6.27 -5.31
N SER A 375 -6.74 -5.84 -6.58
CA SER A 375 -5.81 -4.86 -7.13
C SER A 375 -6.41 -3.46 -7.22
N TYR A 376 -5.59 -2.45 -7.00
CA TYR A 376 -5.94 -1.05 -7.23
C TYR A 376 -5.31 -0.56 -8.53
N TYR A 377 -6.08 0.17 -9.31
CA TYR A 377 -5.65 0.78 -10.56
C TYR A 377 -5.69 2.30 -10.42
N SER A 378 -4.60 2.96 -10.85
CA SER A 378 -4.52 4.42 -10.93
C SER A 378 -4.87 4.86 -12.35
N MET A 379 -5.88 5.71 -12.48
CA MET A 379 -6.32 6.28 -13.75
C MET A 379 -6.23 7.81 -13.70
N ILE A 380 -5.33 8.45 -14.47
CA ILE A 380 -5.33 9.92 -14.59
C ILE A 380 -6.63 10.40 -15.26
N VAL A 381 -7.23 11.45 -14.71
CA VAL A 381 -8.51 11.99 -15.16
C VAL A 381 -8.28 13.15 -16.13
N THR A 382 -8.96 13.09 -17.28
CA THR A 382 -8.92 14.12 -18.31
C THR A 382 -10.03 15.15 -18.06
N HIS A 383 -9.71 16.43 -17.99
CA HIS A 383 -10.71 17.50 -17.73
C HIS A 383 -11.07 18.35 -18.96
N SER A 384 -10.24 18.31 -20.00
CA SER A 384 -10.49 18.90 -21.32
C SER A 384 -9.97 17.97 -22.41
N ARG A 385 -10.48 18.05 -23.65
CA ARG A 385 -10.24 17.08 -24.75
C ARG A 385 -8.80 16.59 -24.88
N ASP A 386 -7.81 17.42 -24.51
CA ASP A 386 -6.39 17.12 -24.67
C ASP A 386 -5.50 17.37 -23.42
N TYR A 387 -6.05 17.69 -22.24
CA TYR A 387 -5.24 18.10 -21.07
C TYR A 387 -5.65 17.40 -19.77
N TYR A 388 -4.63 17.05 -18.97
CA TYR A 388 -4.77 16.47 -17.63
C TYR A 388 -4.53 17.53 -16.53
N GLU A 389 -3.84 18.60 -16.89
CA GLU A 389 -3.29 19.58 -15.95
C GLU A 389 -4.32 20.61 -15.49
N LEU A 390 -4.60 20.67 -14.20
CA LEU A 390 -5.24 21.84 -13.61
C LEU A 390 -4.18 22.90 -13.31
N LEU A 391 -4.34 24.04 -13.97
CA LEU A 391 -3.49 25.23 -13.82
C LEU A 391 -4.16 26.23 -12.89
N GLU A 392 -3.43 27.27 -12.52
CA GLU A 392 -3.98 28.36 -11.71
C GLU A 392 -5.29 28.90 -12.32
N HIS A 393 -6.32 28.98 -11.49
CA HIS A 393 -7.69 29.37 -11.80
C HIS A 393 -8.51 28.40 -12.66
N THR A 394 -8.00 27.22 -13.00
CA THR A 394 -8.81 26.17 -13.65
C THR A 394 -9.55 25.33 -12.62
N GLU A 395 -10.59 24.65 -13.07
CA GLU A 395 -11.40 23.78 -12.22
C GLU A 395 -11.83 22.50 -12.93
N TRP A 396 -12.06 21.48 -12.12
CA TRP A 396 -12.64 20.21 -12.50
C TRP A 396 -13.89 19.96 -11.66
N VAL A 397 -14.96 19.50 -12.31
CA VAL A 397 -16.23 19.15 -11.66
C VAL A 397 -16.64 17.78 -12.13
N HIS A 398 -16.98 16.91 -11.19
CA HIS A 398 -17.46 15.57 -11.47
C HIS A 398 -18.75 15.29 -10.70
N PHE A 399 -19.76 14.81 -11.41
CA PHE A 399 -21.05 14.43 -10.85
C PHE A 399 -21.03 12.95 -10.48
N LEU A 400 -21.41 12.64 -9.25
CA LEU A 400 -21.39 11.28 -8.70
C LEU A 400 -22.69 10.54 -9.00
N ASP A 401 -23.78 10.97 -8.37
CA ASP A 401 -25.13 10.45 -8.58
C ASP A 401 -26.16 11.41 -7.94
N PHE A 402 -27.42 11.07 -8.04
CA PHE A 402 -28.52 11.66 -7.30
C PHE A 402 -28.82 10.84 -6.04
N ASP A 403 -29.07 11.52 -4.94
CA ASP A 403 -29.68 10.86 -3.78
C ASP A 403 -31.19 10.61 -4.00
N SER A 404 -31.82 9.88 -3.09
CA SER A 404 -33.27 9.62 -3.10
C SER A 404 -34.14 10.88 -2.98
N SER A 405 -33.53 12.02 -2.63
CA SER A 405 -34.17 13.34 -2.56
C SER A 405 -33.96 14.16 -3.84
N ASN A 406 -33.41 13.56 -4.90
CA ASN A 406 -33.02 14.20 -6.16
C ASN A 406 -31.98 15.32 -6.01
N LYS A 407 -31.18 15.32 -4.94
CA LYS A 407 -30.06 16.24 -4.77
C LYS A 407 -28.85 15.69 -5.51
N TYR A 408 -28.24 16.52 -6.35
CA TYR A 408 -26.99 16.19 -7.04
C TYR A 408 -25.84 16.07 -6.05
N GLN A 409 -25.12 14.94 -6.10
CA GLN A 409 -23.82 14.82 -5.48
C GLN A 409 -22.71 15.10 -6.48
N TYR A 410 -21.73 15.92 -6.11
CA TYR A 410 -20.62 16.29 -6.95
C TYR A 410 -19.34 16.55 -6.16
N ILE A 411 -18.22 16.46 -6.87
CA ILE A 411 -16.90 16.89 -6.41
C ILE A 411 -16.46 18.02 -7.33
N ARG A 412 -15.97 19.12 -6.74
CA ARG A 412 -15.38 20.24 -7.46
C ARG A 412 -14.01 20.55 -6.88
N ILE A 413 -13.02 20.62 -7.76
CA ILE A 413 -11.62 20.91 -7.43
C ILE A 413 -11.21 22.13 -8.26
N ARG A 414 -10.77 23.19 -7.59
CA ARG A 414 -10.32 24.41 -8.24
C ARG A 414 -8.94 24.79 -7.73
N VAL A 415 -8.02 25.08 -8.64
CA VAL A 415 -6.70 25.59 -8.26
C VAL A 415 -6.82 27.09 -8.06
N GLU A 416 -6.78 27.55 -6.82
CA GLU A 416 -6.96 28.97 -6.50
C GLU A 416 -5.67 29.76 -6.79
N ARG A 417 -4.51 29.17 -6.45
CA ARG A 417 -3.22 29.83 -6.61
C ARG A 417 -2.07 28.84 -6.77
N VAL A 418 -1.06 29.18 -7.56
CA VAL A 418 0.18 28.40 -7.68
C VAL A 418 1.40 29.24 -7.31
N ASN A 419 2.20 28.78 -6.36
CA ASN A 419 3.48 29.39 -6.03
C ASN A 419 4.63 28.50 -6.51
N ARG A 420 5.15 28.82 -7.71
CA ARG A 420 6.23 28.07 -8.34
C ARG A 420 7.55 28.12 -7.57
N ARG A 421 7.86 29.25 -6.91
CA ARG A 421 9.13 29.41 -6.16
C ARG A 421 9.13 28.59 -4.87
N ALA A 422 7.97 28.48 -4.24
CA ALA A 422 7.81 27.72 -3.00
C ALA A 422 7.23 26.32 -3.22
N HIS A 423 7.10 25.88 -4.48
CA HIS A 423 6.64 24.56 -4.90
C HIS A 423 5.34 24.10 -4.23
N TYR A 424 4.32 24.98 -4.17
CA TYR A 424 3.00 24.63 -3.66
C TYR A 424 1.86 25.19 -4.52
N ALA A 425 0.69 24.57 -4.42
CA ALA A 425 -0.57 25.05 -4.96
C ALA A 425 -1.64 25.10 -3.86
N ASP A 426 -2.41 26.18 -3.81
CA ASP A 426 -3.60 26.26 -2.96
C ASP A 426 -4.81 25.78 -3.80
N VAL A 427 -5.46 24.71 -3.36
CA VAL A 427 -6.53 24.02 -4.08
C VAL A 427 -7.80 24.02 -3.24
N LYS A 428 -8.88 24.59 -3.78
CA LYS A 428 -10.19 24.56 -3.15
C LYS A 428 -10.94 23.31 -3.58
N ILE A 429 -11.36 22.53 -2.58
CA ILE A 429 -12.09 21.28 -2.78
C ILE A 429 -13.47 21.44 -2.15
N ILE A 430 -14.50 21.10 -2.93
CA ILE A 430 -15.89 21.00 -2.51
C ILE A 430 -16.36 19.59 -2.83
N SER A 431 -16.84 18.85 -1.84
CA SER A 431 -17.45 17.54 -2.04
C SER A 431 -18.79 17.49 -1.31
N THR A 432 -19.85 17.16 -2.05
CA THR A 432 -21.17 16.89 -1.45
C THR A 432 -21.43 15.39 -1.32
N PHE A 433 -20.37 14.57 -1.37
CA PHE A 433 -20.45 13.13 -1.19
C PHE A 433 -21.02 12.80 0.19
N ASP A 434 -22.08 11.99 0.21
CA ASP A 434 -22.74 11.51 1.41
C ASP A 434 -22.82 9.98 1.37
N PRO A 435 -22.02 9.26 2.18
CA PRO A 435 -22.00 7.81 2.16
C PRO A 435 -23.27 7.18 2.76
N ILE A 436 -24.00 7.92 3.60
CA ILE A 436 -25.18 7.44 4.32
C ILE A 436 -26.46 7.58 3.47
N ALA A 437 -26.47 8.53 2.55
CA ALA A 437 -27.61 8.79 1.66
C ALA A 437 -27.91 7.59 0.75
N CYS A 438 -29.22 7.30 0.57
CA CYS A 438 -29.69 6.33 -0.41
C CYS A 438 -29.61 6.92 -1.83
N ARG A 439 -29.27 6.08 -2.81
CA ARG A 439 -29.22 6.49 -4.23
C ARG A 439 -30.63 6.62 -4.79
N SER A 440 -30.77 7.35 -5.90
CA SER A 440 -32.04 7.59 -6.59
C SER A 440 -32.84 6.31 -6.94
N PHE A 441 -32.15 5.22 -7.24
CA PHE A 441 -32.72 3.91 -7.54
C PHE A 441 -32.97 3.01 -6.30
N GLU A 442 -32.76 3.54 -5.10
CA GLU A 442 -33.04 2.87 -3.82
C GLU A 442 -34.26 3.51 -3.12
N LEU A 443 -34.81 2.78 -2.16
CA LEU A 443 -35.84 3.24 -1.24
C LEU A 443 -35.24 3.33 0.17
N LYS A 444 -35.41 4.48 0.81
CA LYS A 444 -35.04 4.67 2.22
C LYS A 444 -36.11 4.02 3.10
N LYS A 445 -35.77 2.91 3.76
CA LYS A 445 -36.63 2.24 4.75
C LYS A 445 -36.10 2.58 6.15
N ALA A 446 -36.87 3.32 6.93
CA ALA A 446 -36.56 3.55 8.35
C ALA A 446 -36.78 2.25 9.13
N LEU A 447 -35.89 1.95 10.08
CA LEU A 447 -36.05 0.84 11.01
C LEU A 447 -36.79 1.32 12.26
N SER A 448 -37.75 0.54 12.74
CA SER A 448 -38.44 0.84 13.99
C SER A 448 -37.55 0.56 15.20
N ASN A 449 -37.79 1.24 16.33
CA ASN A 449 -37.03 1.01 17.58
C ASN A 449 -37.04 -0.47 18.02
N ASN A 450 -38.11 -1.22 17.71
CA ASN A 450 -38.19 -2.65 17.99
C ASN A 450 -37.24 -3.47 17.10
N GLU A 451 -37.13 -3.13 15.82
CA GLU A 451 -36.20 -3.77 14.88
C GLU A 451 -34.74 -3.44 15.24
N VAL A 452 -34.46 -2.18 15.60
CA VAL A 452 -33.14 -1.73 16.05
C VAL A 452 -32.68 -2.49 17.30
N ASN A 453 -33.56 -2.59 18.31
CA ASN A 453 -33.27 -3.32 19.55
C ASN A 453 -33.17 -4.84 19.35
N ALA A 454 -34.06 -5.42 18.53
CA ALA A 454 -34.04 -6.86 18.26
C ALA A 454 -32.78 -7.30 17.50
N LYS A 455 -32.23 -6.41 16.65
CA LYS A 455 -31.02 -6.67 15.86
C LYS A 455 -29.75 -6.10 16.47
N SER A 456 -29.85 -5.45 17.64
CA SER A 456 -28.72 -4.81 18.35
C SER A 456 -27.87 -3.90 17.45
N THR A 457 -28.51 -3.15 16.56
CA THR A 457 -27.83 -2.23 15.62
C THR A 457 -28.04 -0.77 16.03
N THR A 458 -27.23 0.15 15.51
CA THR A 458 -27.40 1.61 15.65
C THR A 458 -27.93 2.28 14.37
N VAL A 459 -28.28 1.48 13.36
CA VAL A 459 -28.75 1.97 12.06
C VAL A 459 -30.17 2.51 12.14
N GLU A 460 -30.37 3.76 11.72
CA GLU A 460 -31.70 4.40 11.69
C GLU A 460 -32.51 4.05 10.43
N HIS A 461 -31.85 3.88 9.28
CA HIS A 461 -32.49 3.54 8.02
C HIS A 461 -31.59 2.65 7.17
N ILE A 462 -32.18 1.85 6.29
CA ILE A 462 -31.46 1.10 5.26
C ILE A 462 -31.89 1.55 3.86
N CYS A 463 -30.99 1.38 2.89
CA CYS A 463 -31.27 1.64 1.48
C CYS A 463 -31.58 0.34 0.74
N VAL A 464 -32.83 0.17 0.33
CA VAL A 464 -33.32 -1.03 -0.34
C VAL A 464 -33.33 -0.82 -1.85
N PRO A 465 -32.63 -1.63 -2.66
CA PRO A 465 -32.69 -1.51 -4.12
C PRO A 465 -34.11 -1.73 -4.66
N ARG A 466 -34.54 -0.90 -5.61
CA ARG A 466 -35.87 -1.07 -6.25
C ARG A 466 -35.94 -2.26 -7.20
N SER A 467 -34.80 -2.69 -7.73
CA SER A 467 -34.70 -3.74 -8.75
C SER A 467 -34.76 -5.16 -8.20
N GLN A 468 -34.38 -5.38 -6.94
CA GLN A 468 -34.29 -6.72 -6.35
C GLN A 468 -34.46 -6.67 -4.83
N ALA A 469 -35.24 -7.61 -4.30
CA ALA A 469 -35.29 -7.85 -2.87
C ALA A 469 -33.95 -8.44 -2.40
N MET A 470 -33.28 -7.74 -1.50
CA MET A 470 -32.06 -8.20 -0.84
C MET A 470 -32.35 -8.56 0.60
N ASP A 471 -31.52 -9.44 1.16
CA ASP A 471 -31.60 -9.78 2.58
C ASP A 471 -31.41 -8.54 3.47
N GLU A 472 -32.25 -8.40 4.48
CA GLU A 472 -32.28 -7.20 5.33
C GLU A 472 -31.09 -7.15 6.27
N GLU A 473 -30.59 -8.29 6.75
CA GLU A 473 -29.40 -8.36 7.61
C GLU A 473 -28.16 -7.90 6.83
N PHE A 474 -28.00 -8.35 5.59
CA PHE A 474 -26.97 -7.84 4.68
C PHE A 474 -27.06 -6.32 4.48
N LEU A 475 -28.27 -5.77 4.27
CA LEU A 475 -28.46 -4.33 4.08
C LEU A 475 -28.14 -3.51 5.34
N ILE A 476 -28.42 -4.06 6.53
CA ILE A 476 -28.04 -3.45 7.81
C ILE A 476 -26.52 -3.40 7.94
N GLN A 477 -25.82 -4.52 7.73
CA GLN A 477 -24.35 -4.57 7.78
C GLN A 477 -23.73 -3.58 6.79
N LYS A 478 -24.31 -3.48 5.58
CA LYS A 478 -23.86 -2.52 4.56
C LYS A 478 -24.04 -1.07 5.04
N GLN A 479 -25.15 -0.78 5.71
CA GLN A 479 -25.40 0.55 6.24
C GLN A 479 -24.52 0.88 7.46
N GLU A 480 -24.22 -0.08 8.32
CA GLU A 480 -23.27 0.12 9.43
C GLU A 480 -21.89 0.56 8.91
N LYS A 481 -21.40 -0.08 7.84
CA LYS A 481 -20.16 0.34 7.17
C LYS A 481 -20.26 1.75 6.59
N ARG A 482 -21.41 2.14 6.03
CA ARG A 482 -21.64 3.51 5.54
C ARG A 482 -21.67 4.54 6.66
N ASN A 483 -22.23 4.19 7.81
CA ASN A 483 -22.26 5.07 8.98
C ASN A 483 -20.87 5.31 9.55
N ARG A 484 -19.99 4.30 9.50
CA ARG A 484 -18.57 4.39 9.89
C ARG A 484 -17.62 4.71 8.73
N PHE A 485 -18.13 5.16 7.58
CA PHE A 485 -17.36 5.28 6.35
C PHE A 485 -16.06 6.09 6.51
N PHE A 486 -16.13 7.23 7.21
CA PHE A 486 -14.97 8.10 7.45
C PHE A 486 -14.05 7.61 8.58
N ASP A 487 -14.51 6.64 9.38
CA ASP A 487 -13.73 6.02 10.46
C ASP A 487 -12.93 4.83 9.94
N ASP A 488 -13.53 4.04 9.04
CA ASP A 488 -13.02 2.73 8.62
C ASP A 488 -11.80 2.79 7.65
N ARG A 489 -11.44 3.96 7.08
CA ARG A 489 -10.29 4.03 6.14
C ARG A 489 -9.49 5.33 6.18
N HIS A 490 -8.16 5.21 6.13
CA HIS A 490 -7.20 6.33 6.11
C HIS A 490 -6.25 6.32 4.90
N THR A 491 -6.00 5.12 4.36
CA THR A 491 -5.19 4.85 3.15
C THR A 491 -5.81 3.65 2.41
N TYR A 492 -5.19 3.20 1.33
CA TYR A 492 -5.48 1.92 0.68
C TYR A 492 -4.18 1.21 0.29
N GLY A 493 -4.26 -0.08 -0.07
CA GLY A 493 -3.10 -0.80 -0.58
C GLY A 493 -2.22 -1.44 0.49
N MET A 494 -0.91 -1.54 0.24
CA MET A 494 0.02 -2.27 1.13
C MET A 494 0.24 -1.60 2.48
N ASN A 495 -0.03 -0.29 2.60
CA ASN A 495 0.05 0.44 3.87
C ASN A 495 -1.28 0.47 4.66
N ALA A 496 -2.36 -0.14 4.16
CA ALA A 496 -3.64 -0.21 4.86
C ALA A 496 -3.66 -1.33 5.91
N CYS A 497 -4.18 -1.02 7.11
CA CYS A 497 -4.43 -2.04 8.12
C CYS A 497 -5.66 -2.88 7.80
N GLU A 498 -5.62 -4.14 8.24
CA GLU A 498 -6.81 -4.99 8.33
C GLU A 498 -7.81 -4.42 9.34
N ASP A 499 -9.09 -4.74 9.15
CA ASP A 499 -10.17 -4.39 10.06
C ASP A 499 -9.82 -4.78 11.50
N GLY A 500 -9.96 -3.83 12.44
CA GLY A 500 -9.65 -4.04 13.88
C GLY A 500 -8.20 -3.75 14.28
N LYS A 501 -7.32 -3.41 13.32
CA LYS A 501 -5.95 -2.95 13.60
C LYS A 501 -5.79 -1.46 13.29
N ILE A 502 -4.84 -0.83 13.97
CA ILE A 502 -4.48 0.57 13.74
C ILE A 502 -3.00 0.70 13.42
N TRP A 503 -2.60 1.80 12.79
CA TRP A 503 -1.17 2.09 12.62
C TRP A 503 -0.52 2.37 13.96
N ARG A 504 0.67 1.81 14.15
CA ARG A 504 1.54 2.03 15.29
C ARG A 504 2.04 3.47 15.33
N ALA A 505 2.26 4.07 14.16
CA ALA A 505 2.43 5.52 13.99
C ALA A 505 3.53 6.17 14.87
N ILE A 506 4.65 5.46 15.15
CA ILE A 506 5.78 5.99 15.94
C ILE A 506 6.36 7.26 15.29
N ASP A 507 6.39 7.27 13.96
CA ASP A 507 6.74 8.45 13.17
C ASP A 507 5.77 8.61 12.00
N ALA A 508 5.90 9.72 11.27
CA ALA A 508 5.04 10.07 10.14
C ALA A 508 5.03 9.00 9.04
N TYR A 509 6.05 8.16 8.97
CA TYR A 509 6.07 7.06 8.05
C TYR A 509 5.49 5.81 8.71
N ASP A 510 5.78 5.43 9.95
CA ASP A 510 5.43 4.13 10.57
C ASP A 510 4.00 3.51 10.36
N TYR A 511 3.76 2.84 9.21
CA TYR A 511 2.51 2.14 8.87
C TYR A 511 2.42 0.70 9.43
N VAL A 512 3.14 0.36 10.50
CA VAL A 512 3.06 -0.98 11.09
C VAL A 512 1.70 -1.16 11.78
N CYS A 513 0.94 -2.20 11.42
CA CYS A 513 -0.36 -2.45 12.06
C CYS A 513 -0.23 -3.21 13.36
N VAL A 514 -0.98 -2.78 14.36
CA VAL A 514 -1.02 -3.32 15.72
C VAL A 514 -2.47 -3.48 16.15
N ASP A 515 -2.75 -4.51 16.95
CA ASP A 515 -4.10 -4.75 17.46
C ASP A 515 -4.53 -3.56 18.32
N TYR A 516 -5.75 -3.03 18.09
CA TYR A 516 -6.24 -1.85 18.81
C TYR A 516 -6.15 -2.02 20.33
N GLU A 517 -6.65 -3.14 20.85
CA GLU A 517 -6.66 -3.44 22.30
C GLU A 517 -5.23 -3.51 22.87
N ARG A 518 -4.31 -4.20 22.20
CA ARG A 518 -2.91 -4.31 22.65
C ARG A 518 -2.09 -3.05 22.43
N PHE A 519 -2.42 -2.23 21.45
CA PHE A 519 -1.64 -1.03 21.17
C PHE A 519 -1.72 -0.04 22.33
N PHE A 520 -2.92 0.13 22.91
CA PHE A 520 -3.13 0.98 24.07
C PHE A 520 -2.75 0.29 25.39
N ASP A 521 -2.86 -1.04 25.46
CA ASP A 521 -2.48 -1.81 26.66
C ASP A 521 -0.95 -2.03 26.79
N ASP A 522 -0.20 -2.16 25.68
CA ASP A 522 1.22 -2.55 25.67
C ASP A 522 2.22 -1.42 25.37
N ARG A 523 1.81 -0.15 25.18
CA ARG A 523 2.77 0.97 24.98
C ARG A 523 2.38 2.29 25.62
N HIS A 524 3.03 2.58 26.73
CA HIS A 524 3.19 3.92 27.30
C HIS A 524 4.51 4.61 26.85
N THR A 525 4.83 4.51 25.55
CA THR A 525 5.70 5.41 24.73
C THR A 525 7.18 5.07 24.47
N TYR A 526 7.73 5.73 23.44
CA TYR A 526 9.12 5.67 22.94
C TYR A 526 9.68 7.10 22.80
N GLY A 527 10.98 7.31 23.00
CA GLY A 527 11.65 8.60 22.84
C GLY A 527 11.90 9.39 24.14
N MET A 528 11.92 10.72 24.07
CA MET A 528 12.25 11.63 25.19
C MET A 528 11.24 11.54 26.34
N ASN A 529 9.98 11.23 26.03
CA ASN A 529 8.89 11.18 27.01
C ASN A 529 8.68 9.76 27.58
N ALA A 530 9.56 8.81 27.28
CA ALA A 530 9.44 7.44 27.81
C ALA A 530 9.68 7.43 29.32
N CYS A 531 8.78 6.77 30.07
CA CYS A 531 8.95 6.58 31.51
C CYS A 531 9.99 5.52 31.84
N GLU A 532 10.60 5.63 33.02
CA GLU A 532 11.45 4.59 33.61
C GLU A 532 10.69 3.26 33.75
N ASP A 533 11.42 2.15 33.77
CA ASP A 533 10.82 0.83 33.87
C ASP A 533 9.98 0.72 35.16
N GLY A 534 8.70 0.36 35.03
CA GLY A 534 7.74 0.29 36.15
C GLY A 534 6.92 1.57 36.39
N LYS A 535 7.19 2.65 35.67
CA LYS A 535 6.40 3.90 35.67
C LYS A 535 5.59 4.04 34.37
N ILE A 536 4.54 4.84 34.42
CA ILE A 536 3.60 5.09 33.32
C ILE A 536 3.21 6.57 33.26
N TRP A 537 2.66 7.06 32.15
CA TRP A 537 2.15 8.43 32.11
C TRP A 537 0.95 8.62 33.02
N ARG A 538 0.92 9.77 33.68
CA ARG A 538 -0.22 10.25 34.46
C ARG A 538 -1.45 10.48 33.58
N ALA A 539 -1.22 10.95 32.35
CA ALA A 539 -2.20 10.99 31.27
C ALA A 539 -3.54 11.62 31.66
N ILE A 540 -3.51 12.73 32.43
CA ILE A 540 -4.71 13.52 32.72
C ILE A 540 -5.35 14.02 31.41
N ASP A 541 -4.52 14.31 30.40
CA ASP A 541 -4.91 14.48 29.00
C ASP A 541 -3.87 13.84 28.05
N ALA A 542 -4.03 14.07 26.74
CA ALA A 542 -3.13 13.54 25.70
C ALA A 542 -1.71 14.17 25.70
N TYR A 543 -1.47 15.21 26.51
CA TYR A 543 -0.23 15.97 26.59
C TYR A 543 0.44 15.92 27.98
N ASP A 544 -0.21 15.30 28.98
CA ASP A 544 0.31 15.13 30.33
C ASP A 544 1.30 13.95 30.43
N TYR A 545 2.56 14.22 30.07
CA TYR A 545 3.65 13.24 30.01
C TYR A 545 4.40 13.03 31.35
N VAL A 546 3.79 13.36 32.48
CA VAL A 546 4.39 13.16 33.80
C VAL A 546 4.35 11.67 34.17
N CYS A 547 5.50 11.09 34.54
CA CYS A 547 5.60 9.66 34.85
C CYS A 547 5.27 9.37 36.33
N VAL A 548 4.33 8.45 36.56
CA VAL A 548 3.80 8.04 37.88
C VAL A 548 3.74 6.50 37.99
N ASP A 549 3.48 5.97 39.19
CA ASP A 549 3.24 4.53 39.38
C ASP A 549 1.89 4.09 38.80
N TYR A 550 1.78 2.82 38.40
CA TYR A 550 0.56 2.27 37.79
C TYR A 550 -0.70 2.50 38.64
N GLU A 551 -0.59 2.32 39.96
CA GLU A 551 -1.68 2.49 40.92
C GLU A 551 -2.25 3.93 40.94
N ARG A 552 -1.48 4.90 40.43
CA ARG A 552 -1.85 6.32 40.46
C ARG A 552 -3.03 6.66 39.54
N LEU A 553 -3.23 5.90 38.46
CA LEU A 553 -4.33 6.12 37.52
C LEU A 553 -5.71 6.03 38.17
N ALA A 554 -5.88 5.12 39.14
CA ALA A 554 -7.14 4.94 39.83
C ALA A 554 -7.56 6.22 40.57
N THR A 555 -6.62 6.91 41.21
CA THR A 555 -6.90 8.17 41.92
C THR A 555 -7.27 9.30 40.96
N ILE A 556 -6.59 9.40 39.81
CA ILE A 556 -6.85 10.45 38.82
C ILE A 556 -8.22 10.29 38.17
N LEU A 557 -8.59 9.05 37.86
CA LEU A 557 -9.91 8.71 37.32
C LEU A 557 -11.01 9.01 38.36
N GLU A 558 -10.78 8.66 39.62
CA GLU A 558 -11.70 8.98 40.71
C GLU A 558 -11.89 10.50 40.86
N ASP A 559 -10.82 11.28 40.79
CA ASP A 559 -10.90 12.75 40.86
C ASP A 559 -11.68 13.36 39.69
N ASN A 560 -11.45 12.88 38.47
CA ASN A 560 -12.18 13.32 37.29
C ASN A 560 -13.69 12.99 37.40
N GLN A 561 -14.03 11.81 37.94
CA GLN A 561 -15.43 11.41 38.15
C GLN A 561 -16.11 12.27 39.22
N LEU A 562 -15.40 12.64 40.27
CA LEU A 562 -15.95 13.38 41.40
C LEU A 562 -15.99 14.90 41.18
N ASP A 563 -15.34 15.44 40.16
CA ASP A 563 -15.30 16.89 39.85
C ASP A 563 -16.68 17.55 39.90
N GLY A 564 -17.66 16.95 39.23
CA GLY A 564 -19.03 17.48 39.15
C GLY A 564 -19.71 17.62 40.52
N THR A 565 -19.33 16.80 41.50
CA THR A 565 -19.86 16.86 42.87
C THR A 565 -19.08 17.82 43.77
N ARG A 566 -17.86 18.18 43.38
CA ARG A 566 -16.92 19.04 44.13
C ARG A 566 -16.91 20.49 43.62
N ARG A 567 -17.72 20.80 42.59
CA ARG A 567 -17.78 22.12 41.94
C ARG A 567 -19.09 22.85 42.25
N THR A 568 -19.03 24.18 42.29
CA THR A 568 -20.17 25.10 42.37
C THR A 568 -20.11 26.09 41.20
N GLY A 569 -21.17 26.89 40.99
CA GLY A 569 -21.18 27.92 39.93
C GLY A 569 -20.09 28.99 40.04
N GLY A 570 -19.39 29.08 41.19
CA GLY A 570 -18.27 30.01 41.42
C GLY A 570 -16.88 29.36 41.46
N GLY A 571 -16.74 28.07 41.14
CA GLY A 571 -15.48 27.32 41.24
C GLY A 571 -15.56 26.12 42.19
N CYS A 572 -14.42 25.65 42.70
CA CYS A 572 -14.38 24.50 43.61
C CYS A 572 -15.09 24.80 44.94
N ARG A 573 -15.85 23.82 45.42
CA ARG A 573 -16.56 23.88 46.71
C ARG A 573 -15.56 23.70 47.84
N ASP A 574 -15.65 24.48 48.92
CA ASP A 574 -14.84 24.25 50.13
C ASP A 574 -15.07 22.83 50.70
N PRO A 575 -14.02 22.06 51.06
CA PRO A 575 -12.59 22.41 51.16
C PRO A 575 -11.73 22.10 49.91
N TYR A 576 -12.35 21.83 48.77
CA TYR A 576 -11.67 21.47 47.52
C TYR A 576 -11.06 22.70 46.81
N ILE A 577 -9.96 22.46 46.12
CA ILE A 577 -9.26 23.44 45.28
C ILE A 577 -9.03 22.86 43.88
N THR A 578 -8.64 23.71 42.93
CA THR A 578 -8.29 23.26 41.57
C THR A 578 -7.06 22.36 41.60
N ARG A 579 -7.05 21.31 40.79
CA ARG A 579 -5.94 20.35 40.69
C ARG A 579 -4.71 20.99 40.06
N ASP A 580 -4.92 21.85 39.06
CA ASP A 580 -3.88 22.66 38.41
C ASP A 580 -2.66 21.83 37.97
N ALA A 581 -2.89 20.63 37.40
CA ALA A 581 -1.82 19.80 36.86
C ALA A 581 -1.11 20.48 35.68
N PHE A 582 -1.85 21.24 34.88
CA PHE A 582 -1.36 22.08 33.80
C PHE A 582 -2.35 23.23 33.56
N VAL A 583 -1.97 24.19 32.71
CA VAL A 583 -2.83 25.33 32.36
C VAL A 583 -4.12 24.83 31.70
N GLY A 584 -5.24 24.98 32.41
CA GLY A 584 -6.56 24.53 31.94
C GLY A 584 -7.13 23.32 32.70
N ASP A 585 -6.34 22.63 33.52
CA ASP A 585 -6.83 21.56 34.40
C ASP A 585 -7.53 22.12 35.64
N ASN A 586 -8.84 22.33 35.52
CA ASN A 586 -9.65 22.96 36.56
C ASN A 586 -10.34 21.95 37.48
N VAL A 587 -10.02 20.65 37.44
CA VAL A 587 -10.68 19.59 38.22
C VAL A 587 -10.56 19.87 39.72
N CYS A 588 -11.64 19.72 40.48
CA CYS A 588 -11.67 20.01 41.91
C CYS A 588 -11.21 18.81 42.75
N VAL A 589 -10.15 18.99 43.52
CA VAL A 589 -9.50 17.96 44.36
C VAL A 589 -9.20 18.48 45.77
N MET A 590 -8.84 17.57 46.68
CA MET A 590 -8.40 17.97 48.03
C MET A 590 -7.06 18.69 47.97
N LYS A 591 -6.77 19.50 48.99
CA LYS A 591 -5.51 20.26 49.06
C LYS A 591 -4.29 19.35 49.04
N GLU A 592 -4.37 18.19 49.67
CA GLU A 592 -3.32 17.19 49.71
C GLU A 592 -3.03 16.61 48.32
N GLU A 593 -4.06 16.44 47.51
CA GLU A 593 -3.96 15.89 46.15
C GLU A 593 -3.38 16.92 45.17
N ASN A 594 -3.80 18.18 45.27
CA ASN A 594 -3.14 19.28 44.55
C ASN A 594 -1.64 19.33 44.88
N MET A 595 -1.25 19.25 46.16
CA MET A 595 0.17 19.23 46.55
C MET A 595 0.93 18.05 45.95
N ARG A 596 0.29 16.88 45.85
CA ARG A 596 0.89 15.69 45.24
C ARG A 596 1.10 15.86 43.74
N ILE A 597 0.12 16.42 43.03
CA ILE A 597 0.20 16.75 41.60
C ILE A 597 1.33 17.76 41.31
N GLN A 598 1.46 18.80 42.15
CA GLN A 598 2.55 19.76 42.03
C GLN A 598 3.92 19.12 42.26
N LYS A 599 3.99 18.16 43.19
CA LYS A 599 5.22 17.39 43.41
C LYS A 599 5.57 16.52 42.20
N GLU A 600 4.61 15.78 41.64
CA GLU A 600 4.81 14.98 40.42
C GLU A 600 5.29 15.84 39.24
N ASN A 601 4.75 17.06 39.09
CA ASN A 601 5.18 18.01 38.07
C ASN A 601 6.63 18.47 38.28
N ASN A 602 7.02 18.74 39.53
CA ASN A 602 8.41 19.13 39.85
C ASN A 602 9.39 17.97 39.63
N ASP A 603 8.95 16.76 39.95
CA ASP A 603 9.78 15.55 39.89
C ASP A 603 9.74 14.88 38.50
N PHE A 604 9.03 15.45 37.51
CA PHE A 604 8.73 14.77 36.24
C PHE A 604 9.98 14.22 35.52
N HIS A 605 11.08 14.97 35.58
CA HIS A 605 12.35 14.64 34.95
C HIS A 605 13.00 13.38 35.55
N SER A 606 12.80 13.15 36.85
CA SER A 606 13.40 12.05 37.60
C SER A 606 12.77 10.69 37.33
N HIS A 607 11.66 10.65 36.60
CA HIS A 607 10.93 9.43 36.24
C HIS A 607 10.89 9.19 34.73
N MET A 608 11.64 9.99 33.97
CA MET A 608 11.82 9.85 32.53
C MET A 608 13.10 9.07 32.21
N ARG A 609 12.95 7.99 31.45
CA ARG A 609 14.00 7.02 31.14
C ARG A 609 15.24 7.62 30.48
N ASN A 610 15.06 8.64 29.64
CA ASN A 610 16.13 9.19 28.80
C ASN A 610 16.43 10.67 29.09
N TYR A 611 15.98 11.19 30.24
CA TYR A 611 16.10 12.62 30.55
C TYR A 611 17.56 13.11 30.51
N ALA A 612 18.48 12.37 31.12
CA ALA A 612 19.90 12.75 31.18
C ALA A 612 20.57 12.75 29.80
N PHE A 613 20.29 11.74 28.97
CA PHE A 613 20.80 11.62 27.60
C PHE A 613 20.38 12.80 26.72
N PHE A 614 19.08 13.13 26.70
CA PHE A 614 18.56 14.21 25.85
C PHE A 614 18.95 15.61 26.34
N ASN A 615 19.31 15.76 27.62
CA ASN A 615 19.72 17.05 28.20
C ASN A 615 21.24 17.17 28.42
N GLY A 616 22.04 16.24 27.90
CA GLY A 616 23.51 16.28 28.00
C GLY A 616 24.03 16.23 29.43
N GLN A 617 23.26 15.64 30.35
CA GLN A 617 23.61 15.47 31.76
C GLN A 617 24.35 14.16 32.03
N ASP A 618 24.42 13.27 31.03
CA ASP A 618 25.30 12.10 31.10
C ASP A 618 26.77 12.55 31.07
N THR A 619 27.51 12.28 32.15
CA THR A 619 28.97 12.34 32.10
C THR A 619 29.42 11.26 31.13
N VAL A 620 29.98 11.65 29.99
CA VAL A 620 30.63 10.73 29.06
C VAL A 620 31.78 10.05 29.81
N GLY A 621 31.50 8.86 30.34
CA GLY A 621 32.44 8.02 31.06
C GLY A 621 33.21 7.14 30.10
N VAL A 622 34.53 7.34 30.12
CA VAL A 622 35.65 6.45 29.80
C VAL A 622 35.31 4.96 29.69
#